data_AF-A0A6G3MGX2-F1
#
_entry.id   AF-A0A6G3MGX2-F1
#
_cell.length_a   1.000
_cell.length_b   1.000
_cell.length_c   1.000
_cell.angle_alpha   90.00
_cell.angle_beta   90.00
_cell.angle_gamma   90.00
#
_symmetry.space_group_name_H-M   'P 1'
#
loop_
_entity.id
_entity.type
_entity.pdbx_description
1 polymer ?
#
loop_
_entity_poly.entity_id
_entity_poly.type
_entity_poly.pdbx_seq_one_letter_code
_entity_poly.pdbx_strand_id
1 'polypeptide(L)'
;NLFSFLFSEEAYLIEWSFTYGRKDIRNIKRDSENENTGREISVYFYWQGRDCSVSEKALSAVLTIFHVKKKAHQCHIGQDQELPVFLYLFKGNYISSMGKLKSFDQNENHLYLIRGENKESFLTEVIPSYQSLRSQAQFLFVVAKTKKIYNWVGSNANKHLDVRNYIKNLCKLFEKNETYFDLEVIEENQESACFKDALFFPENIAVTEIRNSSKIEFCCFFHKMDRNNIKCKKIISLKFLIKNFKGKSVKYDKFNVEQHNLYMLNQPGLI
;
A
#
# COMPACT_ATOMS: atom_id res chain seq x y z
N ASN A 1 0.24 18.09 -4.61
CA ASN A 1 -0.11 17.29 -5.81
C ASN A 1 -0.93 16.10 -5.34
N LEU A 2 -2.26 16.18 -5.44
CA LEU A 2 -3.18 15.17 -4.90
C LEU A 2 -3.23 13.87 -5.74
N PHE A 3 -2.57 13.85 -6.90
CA PHE A 3 -2.65 12.77 -7.88
C PHE A 3 -2.08 11.42 -7.42
N SER A 4 -1.44 11.36 -6.25
CA SER A 4 -0.92 10.11 -5.66
C SER A 4 -1.78 9.59 -4.51
N PHE A 5 -2.91 10.23 -4.23
CA PHE A 5 -3.80 9.91 -3.13
C PHE A 5 -5.13 9.35 -3.68
N LEU A 6 -5.36 8.05 -3.50
CA LEU A 6 -6.55 7.37 -4.03
C LEU A 6 -7.46 6.95 -2.87
N PHE A 7 -8.76 7.21 -3.00
CA PHE A 7 -9.75 7.04 -1.94
C PHE A 7 -10.56 5.73 -2.08
N SER A 8 -10.82 5.06 -0.96
CA SER A 8 -11.40 3.71 -0.94
C SER A 8 -12.83 3.61 -1.48
N GLU A 9 -13.58 4.70 -1.49
CA GLU A 9 -14.94 4.74 -2.06
C GLU A 9 -14.95 5.25 -3.52
N GLU A 10 -13.79 5.51 -4.12
CA GLU A 10 -13.69 6.06 -5.48
C GLU A 10 -13.04 5.06 -6.45
N ALA A 11 -13.13 5.38 -7.74
CA ALA A 11 -12.47 4.65 -8.81
C ALA A 11 -11.69 5.64 -9.69
N TYR A 12 -10.50 5.23 -10.11
CA TYR A 12 -9.58 6.09 -10.86
C TYR A 12 -9.10 5.39 -12.13
N LEU A 13 -8.92 6.18 -13.19
CA LEU A 13 -8.30 5.75 -14.42
C LEU A 13 -6.96 6.48 -14.57
N ILE A 14 -5.86 5.72 -14.59
CA ILE A 14 -4.50 6.25 -14.70
C ILE A 14 -3.96 5.83 -16.06
N GLU A 15 -3.69 6.80 -16.94
CA GLU A 15 -2.96 6.58 -18.20
C GLU A 15 -1.45 6.62 -17.94
N TRP A 16 -0.77 5.53 -18.29
CA TRP A 16 0.68 5.47 -18.34
C TRP A 16 1.16 5.29 -19.78
N SER A 17 1.70 6.36 -20.35
CA SER A 17 2.26 6.38 -21.70
C SER A 17 3.78 6.38 -21.66
N PHE A 18 4.40 5.46 -22.40
CA PHE A 18 5.84 5.35 -22.53
C PHE A 18 6.24 5.00 -23.97
N THR A 19 7.44 5.40 -24.37
CA THR A 19 7.96 5.08 -25.69
C THR A 19 8.93 3.90 -25.58
N TYR A 20 8.66 2.82 -26.32
CA TYR A 20 9.59 1.71 -26.42
C TYR A 20 10.33 1.76 -27.76
N GLY A 21 11.64 1.98 -27.71
CA GLY A 21 12.54 1.99 -28.87
C GLY A 21 13.68 0.98 -28.70
N ARG A 22 14.08 0.31 -29.78
CA ARG A 22 15.29 -0.53 -29.78
C ARG A 22 16.52 0.37 -29.91
N LYS A 23 17.47 0.26 -28.96
CA LYS A 23 18.72 1.03 -28.97
C LYS A 23 19.60 0.76 -30.21
N ASP A 24 19.38 -0.37 -30.89
CA ASP A 24 20.24 -0.85 -31.98
C ASP A 24 19.80 -0.39 -33.38
N ILE A 25 18.68 0.32 -33.50
CA ILE A 25 18.20 0.87 -34.78
C ILE A 25 18.57 2.35 -34.82
N ARG A 26 19.73 2.68 -35.39
CA ARG A 26 20.10 4.06 -35.73
C ARG A 26 19.43 4.45 -37.05
N ASN A 27 18.77 5.59 -37.08
CA ASN A 27 18.18 6.14 -38.29
C ASN A 27 19.25 6.33 -39.38
N ILE A 28 18.98 5.85 -40.61
CA ILE A 28 19.86 6.02 -41.78
C ILE A 28 19.82 7.48 -42.30
N LYS A 29 18.86 8.29 -41.84
CA LYS A 29 18.79 9.73 -42.15
C LYS A 29 19.42 10.52 -41.01
N ARG A 30 20.64 10.99 -41.25
CA ARG A 30 21.28 12.07 -40.50
C ARG A 30 20.43 13.33 -40.72
N ASP A 31 20.16 14.05 -39.62
CA ASP A 31 19.62 15.41 -39.52
C ASP A 31 18.33 15.53 -38.67
N SER A 32 18.36 15.01 -37.45
CA SER A 32 17.61 15.54 -36.30
C SER A 32 18.02 14.82 -35.02
N GLU A 33 18.63 15.54 -34.06
CA GLU A 33 19.16 14.95 -32.82
C GLU A 33 18.10 14.44 -31.82
N ASN A 34 16.80 14.43 -32.14
CA ASN A 34 15.76 14.08 -31.16
C ASN A 34 14.49 13.45 -31.75
N GLU A 35 14.59 12.54 -32.73
CA GLU A 35 13.44 11.72 -33.12
C GLU A 35 13.58 10.29 -32.58
N ASN A 36 13.02 10.08 -31.39
CA ASN A 36 12.83 8.75 -30.81
C ASN A 36 11.98 7.91 -31.76
N THR A 37 12.59 6.98 -32.49
CA THR A 37 11.94 6.02 -33.40
C THR A 37 11.15 4.92 -32.68
N GLY A 38 10.64 5.20 -31.47
CA GLY A 38 9.88 4.24 -30.68
C GLY A 38 8.38 4.34 -30.93
N ARG A 39 7.67 3.23 -30.76
CA ARG A 39 6.21 3.25 -30.72
C ARG A 39 5.79 3.74 -29.33
N GLU A 40 4.92 4.74 -29.29
CA GLU A 40 4.24 5.14 -28.06
C GLU A 40 3.27 4.01 -27.66
N ILE A 41 3.40 3.54 -26.43
CA ILE A 41 2.54 2.54 -25.82
C ILE A 41 1.84 3.22 -24.65
N SER A 42 0.51 3.17 -24.65
CA SER A 42 -0.32 3.61 -23.52
C SER A 42 -0.92 2.40 -22.82
N VAL A 43 -0.75 2.33 -21.50
CA VAL A 43 -1.38 1.37 -20.60
C VAL A 43 -2.30 2.13 -19.67
N TYR A 44 -3.52 1.66 -19.51
CA TYR A 44 -4.51 2.24 -18.61
C TYR A 44 -4.68 1.35 -17.39
N PHE A 45 -4.42 1.90 -16.21
CA PHE A 45 -4.74 1.25 -14.94
C PHE A 45 -6.09 1.75 -14.45
N TYR A 46 -7.03 0.82 -14.31
CA TYR A 46 -8.32 1.07 -13.69
C TYR A 46 -8.21 0.66 -12.23
N TRP A 47 -7.96 1.64 -11.35
CA TRP A 47 -7.89 1.42 -9.91
C TRP A 47 -9.28 1.53 -9.30
N GLN A 48 -9.63 0.57 -8.44
CA GLN A 48 -10.93 0.49 -7.81
C GLN A 48 -10.79 0.36 -6.29
N GLY A 49 -11.36 1.33 -5.57
CA GLY A 49 -11.42 1.30 -4.12
C GLY A 49 -12.26 0.13 -3.60
N ARG A 50 -11.88 -0.40 -2.43
CA ARG A 50 -12.55 -1.54 -1.80
C ARG A 50 -14.01 -1.23 -1.43
N ASP A 51 -14.26 0.02 -1.02
CA ASP A 51 -15.54 0.53 -0.51
C ASP A 51 -16.36 1.22 -1.62
N CYS A 52 -15.86 1.22 -2.85
CA CYS A 52 -16.52 1.88 -3.99
C CYS A 52 -17.92 1.27 -4.25
N SER A 53 -18.92 2.13 -4.47
CA SER A 53 -20.29 1.68 -4.68
C SER A 53 -20.47 0.95 -6.02
N VAL A 54 -21.51 0.12 -6.14
CA VAL A 54 -21.84 -0.56 -7.41
C VAL A 54 -22.09 0.46 -8.53
N SER A 55 -22.74 1.58 -8.20
CA SER A 55 -23.00 2.66 -9.15
C SER A 55 -21.73 3.35 -9.63
N GLU A 56 -20.78 3.64 -8.73
CA GLU A 56 -19.49 4.23 -9.10
C GLU A 56 -18.64 3.28 -9.93
N LYS A 57 -18.65 1.98 -9.60
CA LYS A 57 -18.00 0.93 -10.42
C LYS A 57 -18.60 0.87 -11.82
N ALA A 58 -19.93 0.91 -11.94
CA ALA A 58 -20.60 0.90 -13.24
C ALA A 58 -20.29 2.17 -14.05
N LEU A 59 -20.39 3.34 -13.41
CA LEU A 59 -20.11 4.63 -14.06
C LEU A 59 -18.65 4.72 -14.53
N SER A 60 -17.70 4.33 -13.70
CA SER A 60 -16.27 4.38 -14.03
C SER A 60 -15.89 3.36 -15.10
N ALA A 61 -16.51 2.17 -15.14
CA ALA A 61 -16.37 1.24 -16.26
C ALA A 61 -16.86 1.86 -17.59
N VAL A 62 -18.02 2.52 -17.57
CA VAL A 62 -18.57 3.23 -18.74
C VAL A 62 -17.66 4.38 -19.18
N LEU A 63 -17.22 5.24 -18.25
CA LEU A 63 -16.32 6.35 -18.55
C LEU A 63 -14.98 5.87 -19.11
N THR A 64 -14.47 4.74 -18.62
CA THR A 64 -13.25 4.12 -19.14
C THR A 64 -13.39 3.73 -20.60
N ILE A 65 -14.54 3.18 -21.01
CA ILE A 65 -14.80 2.85 -22.43
C ILE A 65 -14.73 4.10 -23.31
N PHE A 66 -15.23 5.24 -22.84
CA PHE A 66 -15.20 6.49 -23.59
C PHE A 66 -13.82 7.15 -23.62
N HIS A 67 -13.02 6.99 -22.57
CA HIS A 67 -11.72 7.64 -22.44
C HIS A 67 -10.56 6.84 -23.06
N VAL A 68 -10.61 5.52 -22.98
CA VAL A 68 -9.51 4.66 -23.42
C VAL A 68 -9.42 4.60 -24.95
N LYS A 69 -8.22 4.86 -25.49
CA LYS A 69 -7.93 4.72 -26.92
C LYS A 69 -8.24 3.30 -27.40
N LYS A 70 -8.88 3.16 -28.57
CA LYS A 70 -9.18 1.86 -29.17
C LYS A 70 -7.88 1.03 -29.28
N LYS A 71 -7.90 -0.20 -28.73
CA LYS A 71 -6.78 -1.16 -28.66
C LYS A 71 -5.67 -0.87 -27.63
N ALA A 72 -5.83 0.09 -26.72
CA ALA A 72 -4.88 0.27 -25.63
C ALA A 72 -4.98 -0.85 -24.58
N HIS A 73 -3.87 -1.15 -23.92
CA HIS A 73 -3.83 -2.15 -22.84
C HIS A 73 -4.51 -1.61 -21.59
N GLN A 74 -5.33 -2.43 -20.94
CA GLN A 74 -6.05 -2.09 -19.72
C GLN A 74 -5.73 -3.11 -18.63
N CYS A 75 -5.53 -2.62 -17.40
CA CYS A 75 -5.24 -3.44 -16.22
C CYS A 75 -6.12 -2.98 -15.06
N HIS A 76 -6.89 -3.91 -14.50
CA HIS A 76 -7.65 -3.67 -13.27
C HIS A 76 -6.71 -3.76 -12.06
N ILE A 77 -6.83 -2.80 -11.14
CA ILE A 77 -6.09 -2.75 -9.88
C ILE A 77 -7.11 -2.60 -8.75
N GLY A 78 -7.27 -3.61 -7.91
CA GLY A 78 -8.03 -3.47 -6.66
C GLY A 78 -7.20 -2.75 -5.60
N GLN A 79 -7.86 -1.96 -4.74
CA GLN A 79 -7.24 -1.49 -3.50
C GLN A 79 -6.71 -2.68 -2.69
N ASP A 80 -5.53 -2.53 -2.09
CA ASP A 80 -4.80 -3.58 -1.38
C ASP A 80 -4.31 -4.74 -2.29
N GLN A 81 -4.44 -4.60 -3.60
CA GLN A 81 -3.96 -5.53 -4.62
C GLN A 81 -3.11 -4.80 -5.68
N GLU A 82 -2.45 -3.72 -5.27
CA GLU A 82 -1.62 -2.91 -6.16
C GLU A 82 -0.43 -3.68 -6.72
N LEU A 83 -0.27 -3.65 -8.04
CA LEU A 83 0.88 -4.26 -8.69
C LEU A 83 2.15 -3.45 -8.43
N PRO A 84 3.33 -4.09 -8.31
CA PRO A 84 4.62 -3.40 -8.17
C PRO A 84 4.86 -2.30 -9.22
N VAL A 85 4.52 -2.59 -10.50
CA VAL A 85 4.66 -1.64 -11.60
C VAL A 85 3.76 -0.41 -11.42
N PHE A 86 2.57 -0.58 -10.85
CA PHE A 86 1.64 0.52 -10.57
C PHE A 86 2.19 1.40 -9.45
N LEU A 87 2.64 0.81 -8.35
CA LEU A 87 3.25 1.53 -7.22
C LEU A 87 4.48 2.33 -7.66
N TYR A 88 5.29 1.76 -8.56
CA TYR A 88 6.48 2.43 -9.10
C TYR A 88 6.16 3.75 -9.81
N LEU A 89 4.97 3.89 -10.43
CA LEU A 89 4.56 5.13 -11.12
C LEU A 89 4.51 6.33 -10.17
N PHE A 90 4.15 6.08 -8.91
CA PHE A 90 4.02 7.12 -7.89
C PHE A 90 5.35 7.47 -7.22
N LYS A 91 6.45 6.75 -7.53
CA LYS A 91 7.80 7.02 -7.00
C LYS A 91 7.83 7.16 -5.46
N GLY A 92 7.14 6.25 -4.77
CA GLY A 92 7.06 6.24 -3.31
C GLY A 92 6.13 7.31 -2.70
N ASN A 93 5.26 7.92 -3.50
CA ASN A 93 4.29 8.92 -3.03
C ASN A 93 2.85 8.39 -3.01
N TYR A 94 2.64 7.10 -3.31
CA TYR A 94 1.30 6.49 -3.30
C TYR A 94 0.74 6.46 -1.88
N ILE A 95 -0.51 6.92 -1.74
CA ILE A 95 -1.29 6.85 -0.50
C ILE A 95 -2.66 6.28 -0.84
N SER A 96 -3.05 5.23 -0.15
CA SER A 96 -4.39 4.63 -0.19
C SER A 96 -5.20 5.17 0.99
N SER A 97 -6.19 6.02 0.74
CA SER A 97 -7.05 6.66 1.74
C SER A 97 -8.33 5.88 1.99
N MET A 98 -8.98 6.14 3.12
CA MET A 98 -10.36 5.72 3.38
C MET A 98 -11.37 6.78 2.91
N GLY A 99 -12.58 6.35 2.57
CA GLY A 99 -13.71 7.23 2.28
C GLY A 99 -13.63 7.85 0.89
N LYS A 100 -14.06 9.12 0.77
CA LYS A 100 -14.07 9.90 -0.48
C LYS A 100 -13.21 11.14 -0.37
N LEU A 101 -12.69 11.62 -1.50
CA LEU A 101 -11.88 12.83 -1.54
C LEU A 101 -12.64 14.05 -0.99
N LYS A 102 -13.94 14.16 -1.30
CA LYS A 102 -14.77 15.28 -0.82
C LYS A 102 -15.00 15.27 0.69
N SER A 103 -14.92 14.11 1.32
CA SER A 103 -15.14 13.93 2.75
C SER A 103 -13.83 13.96 3.54
N PHE A 104 -12.68 14.01 2.86
CA PHE A 104 -11.38 14.08 3.50
C PHE A 104 -11.17 15.44 4.17
N ASP A 105 -11.13 15.44 5.50
CA ASP A 105 -10.86 16.66 6.28
C ASP A 105 -9.43 16.66 6.81
N GLN A 106 -8.61 17.56 6.28
CA GLN A 106 -7.22 17.76 6.72
C GLN A 106 -7.07 18.23 8.17
N ASN A 107 -8.16 18.64 8.82
CA ASN A 107 -8.17 19.06 10.22
C ASN A 107 -8.42 17.91 11.20
N GLU A 108 -8.76 16.73 10.70
CA GLU A 108 -8.92 15.53 11.52
C GLU A 108 -7.58 14.82 11.75
N ASN A 109 -7.61 13.82 12.64
CA ASN A 109 -6.44 12.98 12.91
C ASN A 109 -6.43 11.80 11.92
N HIS A 110 -5.29 11.53 11.31
CA HIS A 110 -5.15 10.44 10.34
C HIS A 110 -4.01 9.51 10.73
N LEU A 111 -4.25 8.21 10.62
CA LEU A 111 -3.26 7.18 10.91
C LEU A 111 -2.92 6.42 9.63
N TYR A 112 -1.64 6.37 9.28
CA TYR A 112 -1.15 5.72 8.08
C TYR A 112 -0.24 4.55 8.45
N LEU A 113 -0.60 3.36 7.99
CA LEU A 113 0.25 2.18 7.99
C LEU A 113 1.24 2.26 6.83
N ILE A 114 2.52 2.04 7.10
CA ILE A 114 3.52 1.89 6.05
C ILE A 114 3.54 0.43 5.56
N ARG A 115 3.38 0.25 4.25
CA ARG A 115 3.42 -1.07 3.58
C ARG A 115 4.50 -1.12 2.52
N GLY A 116 4.87 -2.34 2.12
CA GLY A 116 5.83 -2.62 1.06
C GLY A 116 7.28 -2.46 1.52
N GLU A 117 8.21 -2.61 0.58
CA GLU A 117 9.65 -2.50 0.83
C GLU A 117 10.32 -1.65 -0.26
N ASN A 118 11.34 -0.87 0.12
CA ASN A 118 12.18 -0.08 -0.79
C ASN A 118 11.42 0.92 -1.68
N LYS A 119 11.33 0.66 -3.00
CA LYS A 119 10.71 1.56 -3.98
C LYS A 119 9.22 1.29 -4.19
N GLU A 120 8.73 0.19 -3.63
CA GLU A 120 7.36 -0.27 -3.72
C GLU A 120 6.62 -0.06 -2.40
N SER A 121 7.22 0.70 -1.47
CA SER A 121 6.57 1.05 -0.22
C SER A 121 5.64 2.26 -0.37
N PHE A 122 4.54 2.22 0.37
CA PHE A 122 3.45 3.19 0.29
C PHE A 122 2.72 3.33 1.63
N LEU A 123 1.84 4.32 1.70
CA LEU A 123 0.99 4.55 2.88
C LEU A 123 -0.42 4.00 2.64
N THR A 124 -0.96 3.30 3.62
CA THR A 124 -2.38 2.93 3.68
C THR A 124 -2.99 3.58 4.90
N GLU A 125 -4.01 4.40 4.71
CA GLU A 125 -4.77 4.99 5.78
C GLU A 125 -5.61 3.93 6.50
N VAL A 126 -5.61 4.01 7.81
CA VAL A 126 -6.36 3.13 8.70
C VAL A 126 -7.11 3.97 9.71
N ILE A 127 -8.07 3.35 10.41
CA ILE A 127 -8.82 4.00 11.47
C ILE A 127 -7.83 4.54 12.51
N PRO A 128 -7.89 5.84 12.89
CA PRO A 128 -7.00 6.45 13.88
C PRO A 128 -7.39 6.00 15.30
N SER A 129 -7.13 4.74 15.60
CA SER A 129 -7.39 4.08 16.87
C SER A 129 -6.16 3.28 17.30
N TYR A 130 -5.91 3.21 18.61
CA TYR A 130 -4.88 2.34 19.18
C TYR A 130 -5.03 0.87 18.71
N GLN A 131 -6.27 0.43 18.41
CA GLN A 131 -6.57 -0.91 17.93
C GLN A 131 -6.02 -1.21 16.52
N SER A 132 -5.66 -0.18 15.75
CA SER A 132 -5.05 -0.33 14.43
C SER A 132 -3.56 -0.64 14.50
N LEU A 133 -2.87 -0.25 15.59
CA LEU A 133 -1.43 -0.47 15.76
C LEU A 133 -1.09 -1.96 15.80
N ARG A 134 0.09 -2.32 15.27
CA ARG A 134 0.59 -3.71 15.19
C ARG A 134 2.08 -3.72 15.44
N SER A 135 2.55 -4.60 16.33
CA SER A 135 3.97 -4.69 16.68
C SER A 135 4.88 -4.97 15.48
N GLN A 136 4.38 -5.56 14.38
CA GLN A 136 5.16 -5.86 13.17
C GLN A 136 5.26 -4.69 12.18
N ALA A 137 4.68 -3.53 12.49
CA ALA A 137 4.50 -2.45 11.54
C ALA A 137 4.97 -1.09 12.05
N GLN A 138 5.19 -0.17 11.12
CA GLN A 138 5.42 1.25 11.40
C GLN A 138 4.21 2.06 10.96
N PHE A 139 3.86 3.07 11.76
CA PHE A 139 2.72 3.95 11.51
C PHE A 139 3.13 5.41 11.61
N LEU A 140 2.56 6.23 10.73
CA LEU A 140 2.62 7.69 10.80
C LEU A 140 1.25 8.20 11.25
N PHE A 141 1.19 8.80 12.43
CA PHE A 141 -0.01 9.39 13.00
C PHE A 141 0.06 10.91 12.91
N VAL A 142 -0.80 11.49 12.07
CA VAL A 142 -0.90 12.94 11.87
C VAL A 142 -1.97 13.49 12.80
N VAL A 143 -1.58 14.37 13.73
CA VAL A 143 -2.50 15.07 14.63
C VAL A 143 -2.61 16.52 14.18
N ALA A 144 -3.60 16.80 13.34
CA ALA A 144 -3.75 18.10 12.68
C ALA A 144 -3.91 19.26 13.67
N LYS A 145 -4.64 19.05 14.79
CA LYS A 145 -4.85 20.08 15.81
C LYS A 145 -3.57 20.53 16.50
N THR A 146 -2.63 19.62 16.75
CA THR A 146 -1.36 19.91 17.44
C THR A 146 -0.18 20.09 16.49
N LYS A 147 -0.41 19.92 15.18
CA LYS A 147 0.63 19.98 14.14
C LYS A 147 1.81 19.04 14.45
N LYS A 148 1.49 17.86 14.97
CA LYS A 148 2.45 16.80 15.25
C LYS A 148 2.27 15.60 14.32
N ILE A 149 3.37 15.01 13.90
CA ILE A 149 3.42 13.69 13.28
C ILE A 149 4.17 12.76 14.22
N TYR A 150 3.50 11.71 14.67
CA TYR A 150 4.14 10.64 15.43
C TYR A 150 4.54 9.51 14.49
N ASN A 151 5.81 9.13 14.51
CA ASN A 151 6.28 7.90 13.88
C ASN A 151 6.31 6.80 14.94
N TRP A 152 5.25 5.99 15.00
CA TRP A 152 5.16 4.87 15.91
C TRP A 152 5.79 3.63 15.28
N VAL A 153 6.74 3.02 15.99
CA VAL A 153 7.54 1.88 15.53
C VAL A 153 7.23 0.66 16.40
N GLY A 154 6.57 -0.33 15.80
CA GLY A 154 6.34 -1.62 16.43
C GLY A 154 7.64 -2.37 16.76
N SER A 155 7.64 -3.13 17.84
CA SER A 155 8.81 -3.90 18.34
C SER A 155 9.39 -4.89 17.33
N ASN A 156 8.57 -5.42 16.44
CA ASN A 156 8.93 -6.37 15.37
C ASN A 156 8.91 -5.73 13.96
N ALA A 157 8.82 -4.40 13.87
CA ALA A 157 8.76 -3.71 12.59
C ALA A 157 10.14 -3.64 11.91
N ASN A 158 10.14 -3.46 10.58
CA ASN A 158 11.37 -3.23 9.83
C ASN A 158 11.96 -1.84 10.14
N LYS A 159 12.92 -1.76 11.07
CA LYS A 159 13.56 -0.51 11.50
C LYS A 159 14.43 0.16 10.43
N HIS A 160 14.71 -0.50 9.30
CA HIS A 160 15.50 0.07 8.22
C HIS A 160 14.69 0.90 7.21
N LEU A 161 13.37 0.97 7.38
CA LEU A 161 12.50 1.70 6.46
C LEU A 161 12.72 3.22 6.60
N ASP A 162 13.03 3.89 5.48
CA ASP A 162 13.20 5.36 5.46
C ASP A 162 11.84 6.05 5.37
N VAL A 163 11.43 6.68 6.48
CA VAL A 163 10.14 7.37 6.59
C VAL A 163 10.14 8.82 6.11
N ARG A 164 11.32 9.38 5.78
CA ARG A 164 11.47 10.83 5.52
C ARG A 164 10.65 11.31 4.34
N ASN A 165 10.59 10.53 3.26
CA ASN A 165 9.80 10.91 2.09
C ASN A 165 8.30 10.94 2.40
N TYR A 166 7.81 9.98 3.18
CA TYR A 166 6.41 9.92 3.60
C TYR A 166 6.03 11.11 4.46
N ILE A 167 6.85 11.44 5.47
CA ILE A 167 6.62 12.60 6.34
C ILE A 167 6.56 13.88 5.50
N LYS A 168 7.52 14.08 4.59
CA LYS A 168 7.54 15.25 3.69
C LYS A 168 6.29 15.34 2.83
N ASN A 169 5.80 14.20 2.33
CA ASN A 169 4.57 14.16 1.52
C ASN A 169 3.32 14.45 2.34
N LEU A 170 3.23 13.91 3.56
CA LEU A 170 2.13 14.19 4.48
C LEU A 170 2.12 15.66 4.87
N CYS A 171 3.25 16.27 5.22
CA CYS A 171 3.32 17.71 5.51
C CYS A 171 2.77 18.55 4.35
N LYS A 172 3.16 18.24 3.11
CA LYS A 172 2.66 18.92 1.90
C LYS A 172 1.17 18.68 1.63
N LEU A 173 0.64 17.53 2.05
CA LEU A 173 -0.75 17.20 1.89
C LEU A 173 -1.61 18.00 2.88
N PHE A 174 -1.22 17.97 4.16
CA PHE A 174 -1.98 18.56 5.26
C PHE A 174 -1.81 20.07 5.39
N GLU A 175 -0.72 20.65 4.88
CA GLU A 175 -0.51 22.09 4.92
C GLU A 175 -0.02 22.66 3.58
N LYS A 176 -0.81 23.60 3.05
CA LYS A 176 -0.49 24.31 1.80
C LYS A 176 0.62 25.35 1.96
N ASN A 177 0.90 25.79 3.19
CA ASN A 177 1.75 26.95 3.50
C ASN A 177 3.13 26.59 4.08
N GLU A 178 3.59 25.33 3.96
CA GLU A 178 4.94 24.88 4.35
C GLU A 178 5.33 25.09 5.83
N THR A 179 4.36 25.17 6.74
CA THR A 179 4.65 25.06 8.18
C THR A 179 5.09 23.62 8.53
N TYR A 180 6.02 23.51 9.48
CA TYR A 180 6.65 22.24 9.83
C TYR A 180 5.77 21.50 10.85
N PHE A 181 5.44 20.24 10.57
CA PHE A 181 4.90 19.34 11.60
C PHE A 181 6.04 18.87 12.49
N ASP A 182 5.86 18.98 13.80
CA ASP A 182 6.80 18.43 14.77
C ASP A 182 6.78 16.90 14.70
N LEU A 183 7.96 16.31 14.48
CA LEU A 183 8.13 14.86 14.40
C LEU A 183 8.53 14.28 15.76
N GLU A 184 7.76 13.32 16.25
CA GLU A 184 8.07 12.55 17.46
C GLU A 184 8.16 11.06 17.09
N VAL A 185 9.32 10.45 17.30
CA VAL A 185 9.51 9.00 17.08
C VAL A 185 9.20 8.28 18.37
N ILE A 186 8.29 7.30 18.30
CA ILE A 186 7.80 6.54 19.46
C ILE A 186 8.04 5.06 19.20
N GLU A 187 8.73 4.37 20.10
CA GLU A 187 8.80 2.91 20.08
C GLU A 187 7.62 2.31 20.85
N GLU A 188 7.18 1.11 20.45
CA GLU A 188 6.14 0.36 21.16
C GLU A 188 6.47 0.19 22.66
N ASN A 189 5.50 0.47 23.51
CA ASN A 189 5.60 0.55 24.99
C ASN A 189 6.34 1.78 25.54
N GLN A 190 6.75 2.72 24.69
CA GLN A 190 7.32 4.02 25.09
C GLN A 190 6.42 5.18 24.65
N GLU A 191 5.12 4.94 24.50
CA GLU A 191 4.16 5.95 24.05
C GLU A 191 4.01 7.08 25.07
N SER A 192 4.18 8.32 24.61
CA SER A 192 3.97 9.52 25.41
C SER A 192 2.50 9.70 25.78
N ALA A 193 2.23 10.43 26.88
CA ALA A 193 0.86 10.72 27.30
C ALA A 193 0.06 11.42 26.18
N CYS A 194 0.68 12.40 25.50
CA CYS A 194 0.05 13.10 24.38
C CYS A 194 -0.33 12.17 23.22
N PHE A 195 0.50 11.19 22.89
CA PHE A 195 0.18 10.19 21.87
C PHE A 195 -1.00 9.32 22.30
N LYS A 196 -0.97 8.83 23.55
CA LYS A 196 -2.02 8.01 24.13
C LYS A 196 -3.37 8.72 24.13
N ASP A 197 -3.39 9.98 24.55
CA ASP A 197 -4.59 10.81 24.57
C ASP A 197 -5.14 11.05 23.15
N ALA A 198 -4.26 11.34 22.18
CA ALA A 198 -4.64 11.64 20.81
C ALA A 198 -5.19 10.42 20.02
N LEU A 199 -4.77 9.20 20.37
CA LEU A 199 -5.26 7.93 19.80
C LEU A 199 -6.34 7.26 20.66
N PHE A 200 -6.82 7.96 21.70
CA PHE A 200 -7.83 7.48 22.65
C PHE A 200 -7.46 6.13 23.28
N PHE A 201 -6.23 6.00 23.77
CA PHE A 201 -5.83 4.82 24.53
C PHE A 201 -6.69 4.71 25.80
N PRO A 202 -7.25 3.53 26.10
CA PRO A 202 -7.98 3.33 27.34
C PRO A 202 -7.04 3.40 28.54
N GLU A 203 -7.55 3.93 29.65
CA GLU A 203 -6.86 3.92 30.93
C GLU A 203 -6.58 2.46 31.35
N ASN A 204 -5.33 2.16 31.74
CA ASN A 204 -4.87 0.87 32.28
C ASN A 204 -4.70 -0.32 31.30
N ILE A 205 -4.65 -0.12 29.99
CA ILE A 205 -4.19 -1.19 29.07
C ILE A 205 -2.69 -1.00 28.78
N ALA A 206 -1.87 -1.96 29.21
CA ALA A 206 -0.50 -2.07 28.74
C ALA A 206 -0.52 -2.43 27.24
N VAL A 207 0.25 -1.71 26.43
CA VAL A 207 0.34 -1.88 24.96
C VAL A 207 0.79 -3.30 24.55
N THR A 208 1.21 -4.11 25.52
CA THR A 208 1.62 -5.52 25.42
C THR A 208 0.56 -6.53 24.96
N GLU A 209 -0.71 -6.16 24.79
CA GLU A 209 -1.75 -7.05 24.23
C GLU A 209 -2.04 -6.84 22.74
N ILE A 210 -1.22 -6.08 22.02
CA ILE A 210 -1.33 -5.96 20.56
C ILE A 210 -0.83 -7.25 19.90
N ARG A 211 -1.73 -8.24 19.90
CA ARG A 211 -1.76 -9.47 19.10
C ARG A 211 -0.38 -10.01 18.79
N ASN A 212 0.16 -10.68 19.80
CA ASN A 212 1.26 -11.61 19.66
C ASN A 212 0.91 -12.63 18.57
N SER A 213 1.36 -12.29 17.36
CA SER A 213 1.78 -13.08 16.24
C SER A 213 0.87 -14.26 15.81
N SER A 214 0.69 -14.39 14.49
CA SER A 214 0.08 -15.58 13.86
C SER A 214 1.08 -16.39 13.03
N LYS A 215 0.91 -17.72 12.99
CA LYS A 215 1.76 -18.67 12.26
C LYS A 215 1.33 -18.75 10.79
N ILE A 216 2.16 -18.29 9.86
CA ILE A 216 1.92 -18.44 8.42
C ILE A 216 3.03 -19.31 7.83
N GLU A 217 2.67 -20.48 7.32
CA GLU A 217 3.57 -21.39 6.62
C GLU A 217 3.36 -21.21 5.11
N PHE A 218 4.35 -20.62 4.43
CA PHE A 218 4.31 -20.48 2.98
C PHE A 218 4.87 -21.76 2.34
N CYS A 219 3.97 -22.63 1.89
CA CYS A 219 4.33 -23.76 1.05
C CYS A 219 4.04 -23.42 -0.41
N CYS A 220 5.08 -23.43 -1.25
CA CYS A 220 4.89 -23.38 -2.70
C CYS A 220 4.94 -24.80 -3.27
N PHE A 221 3.94 -25.17 -4.06
CA PHE A 221 3.90 -26.45 -4.77
C PHE A 221 3.97 -26.18 -6.27
N PHE A 222 5.01 -26.71 -6.92
CA PHE A 222 5.12 -26.67 -8.36
C PHE A 222 4.53 -27.95 -8.96
N HIS A 223 3.45 -27.81 -9.73
CA HIS A 223 2.83 -28.90 -10.45
C HIS A 223 3.17 -28.81 -11.93
N LYS A 224 3.97 -29.74 -12.45
CA LYS A 224 4.12 -29.92 -13.89
C LYS A 224 3.02 -30.85 -14.38
N MET A 225 2.14 -30.35 -15.24
CA MET A 225 1.11 -31.15 -15.89
C MET A 225 1.61 -31.62 -17.26
N ASP A 226 1.79 -32.93 -17.40
CA ASP A 226 1.93 -33.60 -18.70
C ASP A 226 0.65 -34.44 -18.95
N ARG A 227 0.32 -34.76 -20.21
CA ARG A 227 -1.00 -35.29 -20.65
C ARG A 227 -1.62 -36.38 -19.75
N ASN A 228 -0.81 -37.21 -19.08
CA ASN A 228 -1.28 -38.28 -18.18
C ASN A 228 -0.60 -38.28 -16.78
N ASN A 229 0.21 -37.28 -16.42
CA ASN A 229 0.96 -37.28 -15.16
C ASN A 229 1.10 -35.89 -14.55
N ILE A 230 0.83 -35.79 -13.25
CA ILE A 230 1.09 -34.59 -12.44
C ILE A 230 2.33 -34.86 -11.59
N LYS A 231 3.44 -34.19 -11.89
CA LYS A 231 4.64 -34.22 -11.03
C LYS A 231 4.62 -33.00 -10.11
N CYS A 232 4.61 -33.25 -8.79
CA CYS A 232 4.63 -32.20 -7.77
C CYS A 232 6.02 -32.08 -7.15
N LYS A 233 6.55 -30.84 -7.06
CA LYS A 233 7.75 -30.52 -6.29
C LYS A 233 7.39 -29.48 -5.24
N LYS A 234 7.52 -29.84 -3.96
CA LYS A 234 7.32 -28.94 -2.82
C LYS A 234 8.58 -28.14 -2.56
N ILE A 235 8.45 -26.82 -2.47
CA ILE A 235 9.50 -25.94 -1.97
C ILE A 235 8.98 -25.31 -0.68
N ILE A 236 9.71 -25.52 0.41
CA ILE A 236 9.41 -24.97 1.73
C ILE A 236 10.43 -23.86 1.98
N SER A 237 9.96 -22.65 2.27
CA SER A 237 10.84 -21.56 2.71
C SER A 237 10.52 -21.16 4.15
N LEU A 238 11.60 -20.84 4.87
CA LEU A 238 11.80 -20.41 6.27
C LEU A 238 10.68 -20.63 7.32
N LYS A 239 11.10 -21.23 8.43
CA LYS A 239 10.34 -21.39 9.68
C LYS A 239 10.58 -20.19 10.60
N PHE A 240 9.53 -19.50 10.99
CA PHE A 240 9.50 -18.73 12.24
C PHE A 240 8.27 -19.09 13.06
N LEU A 241 8.46 -19.16 14.38
CA LEU A 241 7.59 -19.86 15.33
C LEU A 241 6.71 -18.87 16.10
N ILE A 242 5.41 -19.08 16.05
CA ILE A 242 4.42 -18.16 16.59
C ILE A 242 3.22 -18.95 17.18
N LYS A 243 2.70 -18.53 18.34
CA LYS A 243 1.66 -19.20 19.16
C LYS A 243 0.60 -18.20 19.63
N ASN A 244 -0.65 -18.64 19.86
CA ASN A 244 -1.67 -17.78 20.48
C ASN A 244 -1.43 -17.56 21.98
N PHE A 245 -2.24 -16.70 22.61
CA PHE A 245 -2.23 -16.37 24.05
C PHE A 245 -2.29 -17.57 25.02
N LYS A 246 -2.69 -18.76 24.56
CA LYS A 246 -2.74 -20.02 25.32
C LYS A 246 -1.65 -21.02 24.91
N GLY A 247 -0.67 -20.60 24.10
CA GLY A 247 0.39 -21.46 23.58
C GLY A 247 -0.06 -22.49 22.53
N LYS A 248 -1.31 -22.43 22.06
CA LYS A 248 -1.87 -23.33 21.04
C LYS A 248 -1.66 -22.78 19.63
N SER A 249 -1.49 -23.70 18.67
CA SER A 249 -1.39 -23.38 17.25
C SER A 249 -2.75 -22.88 16.71
N VAL A 250 -2.78 -21.72 16.05
CA VAL A 250 -3.96 -21.22 15.35
C VAL A 250 -4.00 -21.84 13.95
N LYS A 251 -5.13 -22.46 13.57
CA LYS A 251 -5.40 -22.85 12.18
C LYS A 251 -6.10 -21.67 11.51
N TYR A 252 -5.51 -21.14 10.43
CA TYR A 252 -6.24 -20.29 9.51
C TYR A 252 -7.19 -21.16 8.69
N ASP A 253 -8.43 -20.71 8.53
CA ASP A 253 -9.37 -21.34 7.62
C ASP A 253 -8.89 -21.25 6.17
N LYS A 254 -9.30 -22.24 5.38
CA LYS A 254 -8.93 -22.44 3.97
C LYS A 254 -9.38 -21.25 3.11
N PHE A 255 -8.57 -20.20 3.05
CA PHE A 255 -8.68 -19.21 1.98
C PHE A 255 -7.85 -19.67 0.77
N ASN A 256 -8.41 -19.55 -0.43
CA ASN A 256 -7.64 -19.68 -1.66
C ASN A 256 -6.64 -18.53 -1.72
N VAL A 257 -5.36 -18.84 -1.49
CA VAL A 257 -4.27 -17.87 -1.63
C VAL A 257 -3.90 -17.81 -3.11
N GLU A 258 -4.40 -16.79 -3.82
CA GLU A 258 -3.95 -16.47 -5.17
C GLU A 258 -2.52 -15.92 -5.17
N GLN A 259 -1.82 -15.98 -6.30
CA GLN A 259 -0.41 -15.55 -6.41
C GLN A 259 -0.21 -14.08 -5.99
N HIS A 260 -1.21 -13.23 -6.19
CA HIS A 260 -1.18 -11.82 -5.75
C HIS A 260 -1.33 -11.67 -4.22
N ASN A 261 -1.90 -12.66 -3.53
CA ASN A 261 -2.05 -12.66 -2.06
C ASN A 261 -0.75 -13.02 -1.33
N LEU A 262 0.24 -13.63 -2.00
CA LEU A 262 1.51 -14.00 -1.38
C LEU A 262 2.33 -12.78 -0.94
N TYR A 263 2.26 -11.68 -1.70
CA TYR A 263 2.90 -10.42 -1.31
C TYR A 263 2.21 -9.80 -0.08
N MET A 264 0.88 -9.88 -0.02
CA MET A 264 0.05 -9.37 1.09
C MET A 264 0.23 -10.14 2.39
N LEU A 265 0.52 -11.43 2.34
CA LEU A 265 0.69 -12.26 3.54
C LEU A 265 1.97 -11.95 4.33
N ASN A 266 2.97 -11.32 3.71
CA ASN A 266 4.16 -10.79 4.39
C ASN A 266 3.96 -9.36 4.90
N GLN A 267 2.84 -8.71 4.56
CA GLN A 267 2.51 -7.37 5.00
C GLN A 267 1.70 -7.42 6.30
N PRO A 268 1.73 -6.36 7.11
CA PRO A 268 0.83 -6.24 8.26
C PRO A 268 -0.63 -6.32 7.78
N GLY A 269 -1.34 -7.37 8.21
CA GLY A 269 -2.74 -7.56 7.88
C GLY A 269 -3.61 -6.47 8.52
N LEU A 270 -4.49 -5.88 7.72
CA LEU A 270 -5.63 -5.11 8.23
C LEU A 270 -6.71 -6.12 8.63
N ILE A 271 -7.38 -5.84 9.75
CA ILE A 271 -8.57 -6.60 10.17
C ILE A 271 -9.77 -5.85 9.65
#